data_AF-A0A7J3TBB6-F1
#
_entry.id   AF-A0A7J3TBB6-F1
#
_cell.length_a   1.000
_cell.length_b   1.000
_cell.length_c   1.000
_cell.angle_alpha   90.00
_cell.angle_beta   90.00
_cell.angle_gamma   90.00
#
_symmetry.space_group_name_H-M   'P 1'
#
loop_
_entity.id
_entity.type
_entity.pdbx_description
1 polymer ?
#
loop_
_entity_poly.entity_id
_entity_poly.type
_entity_poly.pdbx_seq_one_letter_code
_entity_poly.pdbx_strand_id
1 'polypeptide(L)'
;MISSSRMSTLDEFVQRPLTRRTEKFMSLCEFFRAKTGEYPLSGYQIFDFIHEQTLPFELRHFKLLSEEKILSVFWKWQRIMGIARETA
;
A
#
# COMPACT_ATOMS: atom_id res chain seq x y z
N MET A 1 7.39 12.93 37.19
CA MET A 1 7.56 12.83 35.73
C MET A 1 6.22 12.41 35.16
N ILE A 2 5.55 13.33 34.43
CA ILE A 2 4.18 13.13 33.96
C ILE A 2 4.25 12.27 32.69
N SER A 3 3.70 11.07 32.80
CA SER A 3 3.50 10.15 31.69
C SER A 3 2.60 10.81 30.65
N SER A 4 3.14 11.07 29.46
CA SER A 4 2.39 11.50 28.30
C SER A 4 1.42 10.38 27.90
N SER A 5 0.23 10.38 28.48
CA SER A 5 -0.88 9.54 28.06
C SER A 5 -1.20 9.87 26.60
N ARG A 6 -0.74 9.03 25.67
CA ARG A 6 -1.27 9.03 24.31
C ARG A 6 -2.74 8.66 24.44
N MET A 7 -3.63 9.63 24.29
CA MET A 7 -5.06 9.37 24.16
C MET A 7 -5.25 8.53 22.88
N SER A 8 -5.43 7.23 23.06
CA SER A 8 -5.93 6.34 22.02
C SER A 8 -7.29 6.86 21.57
N THR A 9 -7.34 7.48 20.40
CA THR A 9 -8.59 7.97 19.80
C THR A 9 -9.46 6.78 19.39
N LEU A 10 -10.79 6.92 19.47
CA LEU A 10 -11.76 5.93 18.97
C LEU A 10 -11.50 5.44 17.53
N ASP A 11 -10.80 6.24 16.71
CA ASP A 11 -10.31 5.87 15.38
C ASP A 11 -9.33 4.69 15.38
N GLU A 12 -8.71 4.33 16.51
CA GLU A 12 -7.84 3.14 16.63
C GLU A 12 -8.66 1.84 16.71
N PHE A 13 -9.92 1.89 17.14
CA PHE A 13 -10.77 0.71 17.36
C PHE A 13 -11.76 0.47 16.22
N VAL A 14 -12.03 1.49 15.40
CA VAL A 14 -12.85 1.34 14.19
C VAL A 14 -11.92 1.04 13.02
N GLN A 15 -11.75 -0.24 12.70
CA GLN A 15 -11.16 -0.64 11.42
C GLN A 15 -12.01 -0.05 10.29
N ARG A 16 -11.64 1.15 9.82
CA ARG A 16 -12.32 1.76 8.68
C ARG A 16 -12.20 0.78 7.52
N PRO A 17 -13.31 0.39 6.87
CA PRO A 17 -13.25 -0.54 5.75
C PRO A 17 -12.27 0.00 4.71
N LEU A 18 -11.40 -0.88 4.20
CA LEU A 18 -10.45 -0.49 3.17
C LEU A 18 -11.23 0.08 1.99
N THR A 19 -10.78 1.21 1.46
CA THR A 19 -11.34 1.71 0.22
C THR A 19 -11.09 0.66 -0.87
N ARG A 20 -12.05 0.42 -1.77
CA ARG A 20 -11.90 -0.52 -2.90
C ARG A 20 -10.58 -0.36 -3.69
N ARG A 21 -10.06 0.87 -3.79
CA ARG A 21 -8.74 1.15 -4.39
C ARG A 21 -7.59 0.52 -3.60
N THR A 22 -7.62 0.59 -2.28
CA THR A 22 -6.62 -0.01 -1.39
C THR A 22 -6.69 -1.54 -1.44
N GLU A 23 -7.88 -2.13 -1.46
CA GLU A 23 -8.04 -3.59 -1.62
C GLU A 23 -7.41 -4.08 -2.93
N LYS A 24 -7.73 -3.42 -4.05
CA LYS A 24 -7.11 -3.73 -5.34
C LYS A 24 -5.60 -3.52 -5.35
N PHE A 25 -5.10 -2.52 -4.60
CA PHE A 25 -3.67 -2.29 -4.47
C PHE A 25 -2.97 -3.38 -3.64
N MET A 26 -3.64 -3.93 -2.62
CA MET A 26 -3.16 -5.13 -1.93
C MET A 26 -3.08 -6.32 -2.89
N SER A 27 -4.12 -6.54 -3.71
CA SER A 27 -4.08 -7.58 -4.75
C SER A 27 -2.93 -7.38 -5.74
N LEU A 28 -2.60 -6.13 -6.07
CA LEU A 28 -1.43 -5.81 -6.90
C LEU A 28 -0.11 -6.15 -6.19
N CYS A 29 0.02 -5.85 -4.89
CA CYS A 29 1.21 -6.20 -4.11
C CYS A 29 1.36 -7.72 -3.94
N GLU A 30 0.26 -8.46 -3.77
CA GLU A 30 0.27 -9.93 -3.77
C GLU A 30 0.68 -10.49 -5.13
N PHE A 31 0.17 -9.90 -6.23
CA PHE A 31 0.57 -10.29 -7.57
C PHE A 31 2.05 -9.99 -7.84
N PHE A 32 2.57 -8.86 -7.35
CA PHE A 32 4.00 -8.56 -7.35
C PHE A 32 4.78 -9.66 -6.62
N ARG A 33 4.42 -9.96 -5.36
CA ARG A 33 5.07 -11.00 -4.56
C ARG A 33 5.04 -12.38 -5.21
N ALA A 34 3.92 -12.75 -5.83
CA ALA A 34 3.80 -14.02 -6.54
C ALA A 34 4.75 -14.12 -7.75
N LYS A 35 5.19 -12.99 -8.31
CA LYS A 35 6.11 -12.94 -9.46
C LYS A 35 7.57 -12.75 -9.06
N THR A 36 7.84 -11.97 -8.02
CA THR A 36 9.21 -11.59 -7.61
C THR A 36 9.71 -12.38 -6.39
N GLY A 37 8.82 -13.02 -5.64
CA GLY A 37 9.12 -13.73 -4.38
C GLY A 37 9.08 -12.84 -3.14
N GLU A 38 9.04 -11.51 -3.30
CA GLU A 38 9.15 -10.54 -2.21
C GLU A 38 8.08 -9.46 -2.28
N TYR A 39 7.76 -8.81 -1.16
CA TYR A 39 6.89 -7.64 -1.18
C TYR A 39 7.63 -6.40 -1.70
N PRO A 40 6.91 -5.47 -2.36
CA PRO A 40 7.53 -4.25 -2.87
C PRO A 40 8.03 -3.38 -1.71
N LEU A 41 9.29 -2.96 -1.80
CA LEU A 41 9.96 -2.09 -0.82
C LEU A 41 9.73 -0.61 -1.13
N SER A 42 9.41 -0.28 -2.39
CA SER A 42 9.10 1.08 -2.82
C SER A 42 7.92 1.11 -3.79
N GLY A 43 7.22 2.25 -3.83
CA GLY A 43 6.16 2.45 -4.82
C GLY A 43 6.68 2.58 -6.25
N TYR A 44 7.96 2.92 -6.45
CA TYR A 44 8.60 2.93 -7.76
C TYR A 44 8.72 1.51 -8.34
N GLN A 45 9.11 0.53 -7.52
CA GLN A 45 9.12 -0.89 -7.94
C GLN A 45 7.74 -1.35 -8.43
N ILE A 46 6.67 -0.90 -7.78
CA ILE A 46 5.31 -1.20 -8.23
C ILE A 46 5.00 -0.50 -9.55
N PHE A 47 5.38 0.77 -9.69
CA PHE A 47 5.16 1.53 -10.91
C PHE A 47 5.84 0.88 -12.12
N ASP A 48 7.12 0.52 -11.99
CA ASP A 48 7.88 -0.16 -13.03
C ASP A 48 7.25 -1.52 -13.35
N PHE A 49 6.94 -2.31 -12.32
CA PHE A 49 6.30 -3.62 -12.47
C PHE A 49 4.94 -3.55 -13.20
N ILE A 50 4.11 -2.55 -12.89
CA ILE A 50 2.83 -2.33 -13.59
C ILE A 50 3.05 -2.16 -15.09
N HIS A 51 4.12 -1.48 -15.50
CA HIS A 51 4.38 -1.16 -16.91
C HIS A 51 5.05 -2.32 -17.64
N GLU A 52 5.97 -3.03 -16.98
CA GLU A 52 6.70 -4.17 -17.55
C GLU A 52 5.86 -5.45 -17.62
N GLN A 53 4.94 -5.66 -16.67
CA GLN A 53 4.20 -6.91 -16.56
C GLN A 53 2.82 -6.86 -17.20
N THR A 54 2.33 -8.04 -17.61
CA THR A 54 0.94 -8.22 -18.01
C THR A 54 0.07 -8.39 -16.79
N LEU A 55 -0.73 -7.37 -16.48
CA LEU A 55 -1.61 -7.37 -15.31
C LEU A 55 -2.93 -8.14 -15.58
N PRO A 56 -3.46 -8.85 -14.57
CA PRO A 56 -4.83 -9.35 -14.56
C PRO A 56 -5.85 -8.23 -14.87
N PHE A 57 -6.97 -8.57 -15.49
CA PHE A 57 -7.98 -7.61 -15.94
C PHE A 57 -8.38 -6.60 -14.84
N GLU A 58 -8.58 -7.07 -13.62
CA GLU A 58 -9.01 -6.24 -12.50
C GLU A 58 -7.97 -5.19 -12.05
N LEU A 59 -6.69 -5.43 -12.37
CA LEU A 59 -5.54 -4.58 -11.99
C LEU A 59 -5.06 -3.69 -13.13
N ARG A 60 -5.53 -3.89 -14.38
CA ARG A 60 -5.08 -3.10 -15.54
C ARG A 60 -5.30 -1.59 -15.39
N HIS A 61 -6.32 -1.19 -14.64
CA HIS A 61 -6.58 0.22 -14.35
C HIS A 61 -5.39 0.94 -13.67
N PHE A 62 -4.48 0.21 -13.00
CA PHE A 62 -3.26 0.79 -12.42
C PHE A 62 -2.27 1.28 -13.49
N LYS A 63 -2.26 0.72 -14.71
CA LYS A 63 -1.44 1.23 -15.84
C LYS A 63 -1.84 2.64 -16.29
N LEU A 64 -3.05 3.09 -15.93
CA LEU A 64 -3.54 4.42 -16.27
C LEU A 64 -3.25 5.47 -15.19
N LEU A 65 -2.67 5.05 -14.06
CA LEU A 65 -2.32 5.97 -12.98
C LEU A 65 -0.93 6.54 -13.22
N SER A 66 -0.77 7.82 -12.91
CA SER A 66 0.56 8.44 -12.84
C SER A 66 1.37 7.83 -11.69
N GLU A 67 2.69 7.93 -11.80
CA GLU A 67 3.62 7.51 -10.75
C GLU A 67 3.26 8.11 -9.39
N GLU A 68 2.99 9.41 -9.32
CA GLU A 68 2.56 10.09 -8.10
C GLU A 68 1.33 9.44 -7.43
N LYS A 69 0.35 9.00 -8.23
CA LYS A 69 -0.85 8.30 -7.73
C LYS A 69 -0.50 6.92 -7.20
N ILE A 70 0.39 6.19 -7.88
CA ILE A 70 0.87 4.88 -7.42
C ILE A 70 1.64 5.03 -6.11
N LEU A 71 2.56 5.99 -6.02
CA LEU A 71 3.27 6.31 -4.79
C LEU A 71 2.29 6.63 -3.66
N SER A 72 1.33 7.54 -3.87
CA SER A 72 0.34 7.90 -2.85
C SER A 72 -0.42 6.69 -2.28
N VAL A 73 -0.84 5.77 -3.14
CA VAL A 73 -1.53 4.54 -2.70
C VAL A 73 -0.56 3.58 -1.99
N PHE A 74 0.68 3.50 -2.44
CA PHE A 74 1.74 2.71 -1.80
C PHE A 74 2.01 3.18 -0.36
N TRP A 75 2.22 4.48 -0.13
CA TRP A 75 2.44 5.01 1.22
C TRP A 75 1.25 4.75 2.15
N LYS A 76 0.03 4.85 1.62
CA LYS A 76 -1.19 4.49 2.35
C LYS A 76 -1.19 3.00 2.72
N TRP A 77 -0.86 2.13 1.77
CA TRP A 77 -0.77 0.68 1.98
C TRP A 77 0.31 0.32 3.01
N GLN A 78 1.52 0.87 2.92
CA GLN A 78 2.59 0.63 3.91
C GLN A 78 2.18 1.04 5.33
N ARG A 79 1.48 2.18 5.47
CA ARG A 79 0.95 2.63 6.76
C ARG A 79 -0.06 1.64 7.34
N ILE A 80 -0.96 1.11 6.50
CA ILE A 80 -1.98 0.14 6.91
C ILE A 80 -1.34 -1.19 7.32
N MET A 81 -0.34 -1.65 6.59
CA MET A 81 0.34 -2.92 6.87
C MET A 81 1.29 -2.86 8.08
N GLY A 82 1.47 -1.67 8.70
CA GLY A 82 2.44 -1.50 9.79
C GLY A 82 3.91 -1.67 9.35
N ILE A 83 4.18 -1.64 8.03
CA ILE A 83 5.54 -1.76 7.46
C ILE A 83 6.31 -0.44 7.58
N ALA A 84 5.64 0.65 7.98
CA ALA A 84 6.29 1.86 8.47
C ALA A 84 6.93 1.60 9.86
N ARG A 85 7.96 0.76 9.90
CA ARG A 85 8.91 0.70 11.02
C ARG A 85 9.72 2.00 11.02
N GLU A 86 9.53 2.77 12.08
CA GLU A 86 10.63 3.26 12.92
C GLU A 86 11.90 3.65 12.15
N THR A 87 11.80 4.68 11.32
CA THR A 87 12.96 5.47 10.88
C THR A 87 12.68 6.93 11.20
N ALA A 88 12.61 7.21 12.49
CA ALA A 88 12.77 8.54 13.07
C ALA A 88 13.66 8.39 14.30
#